data_AF-A0A963Q1A5-F1
#
_entry.id   AF-A0A963Q1A5-F1
#
_cell.length_a   1.000
_cell.length_b   1.000
_cell.length_c   1.000
_cell.angle_alpha   90.00
_cell.angle_beta   90.00
_cell.angle_gamma   90.00
#
_symmetry.space_group_name_H-M   'P 1'
#
loop_
_entity.id
_entity.type
_entity.pdbx_description
1 polymer ?
#
loop_
_entity_poly.entity_id
_entity_poly.type
_entity_poly.pdbx_seq_one_letter_code
_entity_poly.pdbx_strand_id
1 'polypeptide(L)' 'MNLIQTLEKEEIERLGKNIPQFAPGDTVVVSVNVVEGTRKRVQAFEGVVIAKRNRGLNSAFIV' A
#
# COMPACT_ATOMS: atom_id res chain seq x y z
N MET A 1 10.19 12.05 -23.57
CA MET A 1 9.35 11.15 -22.74
C MET A 1 10.23 10.52 -21.68
N ASN A 2 9.78 10.49 -20.43
CA ASN A 2 10.54 9.88 -19.33
C ASN A 2 10.16 8.39 -19.24
N LEU A 3 11.02 7.49 -19.72
CA LEU A 3 10.74 6.05 -19.83
C LEU A 3 10.31 5.41 -18.50
N ILE A 4 10.92 5.86 -17.39
CA ILE A 4 10.61 5.39 -16.04
C ILE A 4 9.14 5.66 -15.67
N GLN A 5 8.61 6.82 -16.03
CA GLN A 5 7.22 7.19 -15.73
C GLN A 5 6.21 6.33 -16.52
N THR A 6 6.58 5.89 -17.72
CA THR A 6 5.73 4.99 -18.51
C THR A 6 5.65 3.61 -17.85
N LEU A 7 6.79 3.05 -17.45
CA LEU A 7 6.84 1.76 -16.76
C LEU A 7 6.12 1.78 -15.40
N GLU A 8 6.25 2.88 -14.64
CA GLU A 8 5.51 3.04 -13.37
C GLU A 8 3.99 3.05 -13.59
N LYS A 9 3.50 3.69 -14.65
CA LYS A 9 2.06 3.71 -14.97
C LYS A 9 1.56 2.34 -15.39
N GLU A 10 2.28 1.66 -16.29
CA GLU A 10 1.94 0.31 -16.73
C GLU A 10 1.87 -0.67 -15.55
N GLU A 11 2.79 -0.56 -14.59
CA GLU A 11 2.78 -1.40 -13.40
C GLU A 11 1.58 -1.12 -12.49
N ILE A 12 1.24 0.15 -12.29
CA ILE A 12 0.07 0.55 -11.50
C ILE A 12 -1.22 0.01 -12.14
N GLU A 13 -1.34 0.13 -13.46
CA GLU A 13 -2.47 -0.41 -14.23
C GLU A 13 -2.55 -1.93 -14.12
N ARG A 14 -1.41 -2.64 -14.26
CA ARG A 14 -1.33 -4.11 -14.11
C ARG A 14 -1.76 -4.58 -12.73
N LEU A 15 -1.37 -3.85 -11.68
CA LEU A 15 -1.73 -4.21 -10.30
C LEU A 15 -3.24 -4.07 -10.04
N GLY A 16 -3.93 -3.15 -10.74
CA GLY A 16 -5.38 -3.00 -10.69
C GLY A 16 -5.95 -2.82 -9.28
N LYS A 17 -5.13 -2.37 -8.33
CA LYS A 17 -5.52 -2.30 -6.91
C LYS A 17 -6.39 -1.09 -6.67
N ASN A 18 -7.55 -1.31 -6.06
CA ASN A 18 -8.40 -0.23 -5.60
C ASN A 18 -7.96 0.17 -4.18
N ILE A 19 -7.29 1.32 -4.07
CA ILE A 19 -6.79 1.84 -2.79
C ILE A 19 -7.80 2.88 -2.28
N PRO A 20 -8.40 2.68 -1.09
CA PRO A 20 -9.33 3.65 -0.54
C PRO A 20 -8.63 4.99 -0.25
N GLN A 21 -9.41 6.07 -0.26
CA GLN A 21 -8.90 7.37 0.15
C GLN A 21 -8.81 7.43 1.68
N PHE A 22 -7.61 7.71 2.20
CA PHE A 22 -7.33 7.94 3.62
C PHE A 22 -6.27 9.02 3.78
N ALA A 23 -6.23 9.68 4.93
CA ALA A 23 -5.33 10.77 5.27
C ALA A 23 -4.63 10.52 6.62
N PRO A 24 -3.52 11.23 6.90
CA PRO A 24 -2.96 11.24 8.26
C PRO A 24 -4.00 11.72 9.27
N GLY A 25 -4.14 11.00 10.38
CA GLY A 25 -5.18 11.19 11.39
C GLY A 25 -6.34 10.19 11.31
N ASP A 26 -6.49 9.48 10.19
CA ASP A 26 -7.52 8.45 10.06
C ASP A 26 -7.09 7.15 10.77
N THR A 27 -8.03 6.47 11.40
CA THR A 27 -7.83 5.10 11.90
C THR A 27 -8.08 4.11 10.77
N VAL A 28 -7.11 3.25 10.50
CA VAL A 28 -7.18 2.25 9.43
C VAL A 28 -6.90 0.86 9.98
N VAL A 29 -7.50 -0.14 9.34
CA VAL A 29 -7.22 -1.56 9.59
C VAL A 29 -6.54 -2.15 8.35
N VAL A 30 -5.31 -2.63 8.51
CA VAL A 30 -4.47 -3.18 7.44
C VAL A 30 -4.34 -4.69 7.63
N SER A 31 -4.90 -5.46 6.71
CA SER A 31 -4.77 -6.92 6.69
C SER A 31 -3.49 -7.33 5.95
N VAL A 32 -2.48 -7.78 6.70
CA VAL A 32 -1.18 -8.22 6.17
C VAL A 32 -1.17 -9.73 6.05
N ASN A 33 -0.75 -10.24 4.89
CA ASN A 33 -0.47 -11.66 4.72
C ASN A 33 0.91 -11.98 5.28
N VAL A 34 0.96 -12.72 6.38
CA VAL A 34 2.19 -13.17 7.03
C VAL A 34 2.42 -14.64 6.69
N VAL A 35 3.60 -14.94 6.14
CA VAL A 35 4.02 -16.31 5.80
C VAL A 35 5.13 -16.74 6.75
N GLU A 36 4.83 -17.71 7.61
CA GLU A 36 5.77 -18.27 8.59
C GLU A 36 6.05 -19.73 8.19
N GLY A 37 7.14 -19.93 7.44
CA GLY A 37 7.50 -21.24 6.88
C GLY A 37 6.44 -21.75 5.91
N THR A 38 5.74 -22.83 6.28
CA THR A 38 4.68 -23.45 5.46
C THR A 38 3.28 -22.90 5.73
N ARG A 39 3.09 -22.09 6.79
CA ARG A 39 1.79 -21.55 7.18
C ARG A 39 1.64 -20.11 6.70
N LYS A 40 0.43 -19.77 6.25
CA LYS A 40 0.02 -18.42 5.86
C LYS A 40 -1.12 -17.98 6.75
N ARG A 41 -1.01 -16.80 7.37
CA ARG A 41 -2.09 -16.17 8.14
C ARG A 41 -2.32 -14.74 7.66
N VAL A 42 -3.54 -14.26 7.81
CA VAL A 42 -3.87 -12.84 7.68
C VAL A 42 -3.80 -12.24 9.07
N GLN A 43 -2.98 -11.20 9.25
CA GLN A 43 -2.86 -10.46 10.49
C GLN A 43 -3.39 -9.04 10.28
N ALA A 44 -4.41 -8.65 11.04
CA ALA A 44 -4.94 -7.31 11.03
C ALA A 44 -4.09 -6.39 11.94
N PHE A 45 -3.63 -5.27 11.39
CA PHE A 45 -2.98 -4.19 12.12
C PHE A 45 -3.90 -2.97 12.10
N GLU A 46 -4.33 -2.53 13.28
CA GLU A 46 -5.19 -1.36 13.44
C GLU A 46 -4.40 -0.24 14.11
N GLY A 47 -4.55 0.98 13.60
CA GLY A 47 -3.91 2.15 14.18
C GLY A 47 -4.23 3.44 13.44
N VAL A 48 -3.69 4.54 13.94
CA VAL A 48 -3.86 5.87 13.34
C VAL A 48 -2.76 6.09 12.32
N VAL A 49 -3.11 6.53 11.12
CA VAL A 49 -2.12 6.90 10.11
C VAL A 49 -1.37 8.15 10.59
N ILE A 50 -0.08 8.02 10.90
CA ILE A 50 0.75 9.14 11.36
C ILE A 50 1.50 9.84 10.21
N ALA A 51 1.73 9.13 9.11
CA ALA A 51 2.41 9.68 7.95
C ALA A 51 1.93 9.03 6.65
N LYS A 52 1.86 9.82 5.57
CA LYS A 52 1.54 9.33 4.21
C LYS A 52 2.46 9.99 3.19
N ARG A 53 3.10 9.19 2.34
CA ARG A 53 4.00 9.61 1.27
C ARG A 53 3.44 9.16 -0.08
N ASN A 54 3.10 10.11 -0.95
CA ASN A 54 2.53 9.86 -2.27
C ASN A 54 3.61 10.00 -3.36
N ARG A 55 4.04 8.89 -3.97
CA ARG A 55 5.08 8.82 -5.01
C ARG A 55 4.76 7.74 -6.06
N GLY A 56 3.51 7.68 -6.53
CA GLY A 56 3.09 6.67 -7.52
C GLY A 56 3.29 5.25 -6.97
N LEU A 57 4.04 4.42 -7.69
CA LEU A 57 4.38 3.04 -7.29
C LEU A 57 5.14 2.98 -5.95
N ASN A 58 5.92 4.02 -5.64
CA ASN A 58 6.74 4.12 -4.44
C ASN A 58 6.01 4.82 -3.27
N SER A 59 4.68 4.79 -3.27
CA SER A 59 3.88 5.38 -2.18
C SER A 59 3.91 4.49 -0.93
N ALA A 60 3.92 5.12 0.24
CA ALA A 60 3.96 4.44 1.53
C ALA A 60 3.20 5.24 2.59
N PHE A 61 2.80 4.58 3.68
CA PHE A 61 2.20 5.23 4.84
C PHE A 61 2.64 4.50 6.11
N ILE A 62 2.53 5.17 7.26
CA ILE A 62 2.89 4.64 8.57
C ILE A 62 1.65 4.66 9.44
N VAL A 63 1.38 3.53 10.09
CA VAL A 63 0.31 3.26 11.06
C VAL A 63 0.96 2.85 12.37
#